data_AF-A0A1Q4ZIL4-F1
#
_entry.id   AF-A0A1Q4ZIL4-F1
#
_cell.length_a   1.000
_cell.length_b   1.000
_cell.length_c   1.000
_cell.angle_alpha   90.00
_cell.angle_beta   90.00
_cell.angle_gamma   90.00
#
_symmetry.space_group_name_H-M   'P 1'
#
loop_
_entity.id
_entity.type
_entity.pdbx_description
1 polymer ?
#
loop_
_entity_poly.entity_id
_entity_poly.type
_entity_poly.pdbx_seq_one_letter_code
_entity_poly.pdbx_strand_id
1 'polypeptide(L)'
;MDRFVRTGAVVAAGLLATIALTGCGGDSDSGGDSDPGKGAGSGAAQSEKPGGGSEGTGSGGTDAAALEGTWAGLTDGKAVALSIASGKVALVADQAVCQGEVKDMGEVMLALKCTDGTKDRTMGSIESNDGKTVVVSWEGGAKDTLAKTEPGKLPTGLPGMPTP
;
A
#
# COMPACT_ATOMS: atom_id res chain seq x y z
N MET A 1 51.41 -21.17 0.83
CA MET A 1 51.14 -21.74 2.17
C MET A 1 50.21 -20.73 2.83
N ASP A 2 48.98 -21.01 3.28
CA ASP A 2 48.40 -22.26 3.74
C ASP A 2 46.95 -22.43 3.28
N ARG A 3 46.67 -23.66 2.85
CA ARG A 3 45.39 -24.18 2.38
C ARG A 3 44.62 -24.68 3.60
N PHE A 4 43.49 -24.04 3.94
CA PHE A 4 42.55 -24.65 4.87
C PHE A 4 41.63 -25.62 4.12
N VAL A 5 42.02 -26.90 4.17
CA VAL A 5 41.18 -28.05 3.80
C VAL A 5 40.73 -28.73 5.10
N ARG A 6 39.41 -28.94 5.24
CA ARG A 6 38.75 -30.07 5.92
C ARG A 6 37.24 -29.83 5.80
N THR A 7 36.56 -30.40 4.81
CA THR A 7 36.06 -31.79 4.77
C THR A 7 35.18 -32.12 5.96
N GLY A 8 33.87 -32.07 5.73
CA GLY A 8 32.84 -32.58 6.62
C GLY A 8 31.55 -32.77 5.82
N ALA A 9 31.48 -33.86 5.05
CA ALA A 9 30.25 -34.30 4.40
C ALA A 9 29.32 -34.91 5.45
N VAL A 10 28.09 -34.39 5.55
CA VAL A 10 27.00 -35.06 6.26
C VAL A 10 25.88 -35.30 5.26
N VAL A 11 25.57 -36.58 5.09
CA VAL A 11 24.55 -37.15 4.21
C VAL A 11 23.27 -37.39 5.03
N ALA A 12 22.13 -37.30 4.34
CA ALA A 12 20.77 -37.72 4.72
C ALA A 12 20.00 -36.73 5.63
N ALA A 13 18.69 -36.52 5.48
CA ALA A 13 17.64 -37.22 4.74
C ALA A 13 16.56 -36.20 4.31
N GLY A 14 15.89 -36.49 3.19
CA GLY A 14 14.75 -35.69 2.73
C GLY A 14 13.51 -35.87 3.61
N LEU A 15 12.75 -34.78 3.77
CA LEU A 15 11.33 -34.84 4.04
C LEU A 15 10.60 -34.06 2.94
N LEU A 16 9.89 -34.80 2.08
CA LEU A 16 8.86 -34.25 1.22
C LEU A 16 7.64 -34.01 2.10
N ALA A 17 7.33 -32.75 2.39
CA ALA A 17 6.05 -32.37 2.99
C ALA A 17 5.03 -32.18 1.86
N THR A 18 4.26 -33.23 1.57
CA THR A 18 3.07 -33.13 0.73
C THR A 18 1.95 -32.48 1.55
N ILE A 19 1.68 -31.20 1.32
CA ILE A 19 0.46 -30.55 1.83
C ILE A 19 -0.70 -31.02 0.96
N ALA A 20 -1.53 -31.91 1.49
CA ALA A 20 -2.84 -32.19 0.94
C ALA A 20 -3.76 -31.00 1.25
N LEU A 21 -4.14 -30.22 0.23
CA LEU A 21 -5.27 -29.29 0.33
C LEU A 21 -6.57 -30.09 0.31
N THR A 22 -7.03 -30.52 1.49
CA THR A 22 -8.38 -31.05 1.68
C THR A 22 -9.16 -30.08 2.55
N GLY A 23 -10.21 -29.48 1.99
CA GLY A 23 -11.18 -28.73 2.79
C GLY A 23 -11.89 -27.58 2.10
N CYS A 24 -12.39 -27.78 0.88
CA CYS A 24 -13.64 -27.10 0.50
C CYS A 24 -14.76 -27.88 1.19
N GLY A 25 -15.33 -27.29 2.23
CA GLY A 25 -16.43 -27.87 3.00
C GLY A 25 -17.29 -26.73 3.52
N GLY A 26 -18.29 -26.35 2.73
CA GLY A 26 -19.46 -25.71 3.30
C GLY A 26 -20.22 -26.75 4.11
N ASP A 27 -20.73 -26.36 5.27
CA ASP A 27 -22.09 -26.72 5.64
C ASP A 27 -22.67 -25.67 6.56
N SER A 28 -23.96 -25.44 6.33
CA SER A 28 -24.83 -24.56 7.06
C SER A 28 -25.15 -25.19 8.41
N ASP A 29 -25.37 -24.40 9.46
CA ASP A 29 -26.40 -24.80 10.41
C ASP A 29 -27.13 -23.59 11.00
N SER A 30 -28.42 -23.81 11.15
CA SER A 30 -29.49 -22.86 11.44
C SER A 30 -29.82 -22.86 12.92
N GLY A 31 -30.48 -21.80 13.37
CA GLY A 31 -31.30 -21.81 14.58
C GLY A 31 -30.80 -20.85 15.66
N GLY A 32 -31.63 -20.00 16.24
CA GLY A 32 -33.07 -19.85 16.08
C GLY A 32 -33.57 -18.55 16.67
N ASP A 33 -34.76 -18.20 16.18
CA ASP A 33 -35.69 -17.18 16.63
C ASP A 33 -35.82 -17.01 18.14
N SER A 34 -35.98 -15.74 18.54
CA SER A 34 -36.93 -15.35 19.59
C SER A 34 -37.42 -13.91 19.31
N ASP A 35 -38.67 -13.89 18.84
CA ASP A 35 -39.68 -12.84 18.57
C ASP A 35 -39.96 -11.88 19.78
N PRO A 36 -40.96 -10.98 19.75
CA PRO A 36 -41.20 -9.75 18.98
C PRO A 36 -41.27 -8.49 19.88
N GLY A 37 -41.27 -7.28 19.28
CA GLY A 37 -41.45 -6.03 20.03
C GLY A 37 -41.90 -4.83 19.20
N LYS A 38 -43.21 -4.72 19.03
CA LYS A 38 -44.07 -3.77 18.32
C LYS A 38 -43.89 -2.27 18.71
N GLY A 39 -44.08 -1.36 17.74
CA GLY A 39 -44.53 0.04 17.94
C GLY A 39 -43.68 1.10 17.18
N ALA A 40 -44.03 1.51 15.96
CA ALA A 40 -45.02 2.53 15.56
C ALA A 40 -44.57 3.99 15.82
N GLY A 41 -44.53 4.81 14.75
CA GLY A 41 -44.80 6.26 14.86
C GLY A 41 -43.93 7.21 14.03
N SER A 42 -44.49 7.69 12.91
CA SER A 42 -44.40 9.03 12.30
C SER A 42 -43.08 9.81 12.22
N GLY A 43 -42.64 10.00 10.97
CA GLY A 43 -42.54 11.29 10.26
C GLY A 43 -41.88 12.51 10.91
N ALA A 44 -40.85 13.03 10.26
CA ALA A 44 -40.76 14.44 9.80
C ALA A 44 -39.51 14.63 8.95
N ALA A 45 -39.69 15.19 7.76
CA ALA A 45 -38.63 15.86 7.03
C ALA A 45 -38.29 17.16 7.75
N GLN A 46 -37.01 17.47 7.93
CA GLN A 46 -36.56 18.85 8.11
C GLN A 46 -35.11 19.00 7.67
N SER A 47 -34.96 19.82 6.64
CA SER A 47 -33.72 20.42 6.17
C SER A 47 -33.08 21.24 7.27
N GLU A 48 -31.78 21.07 7.52
CA GLU A 48 -30.95 22.06 8.20
C GLU A 48 -29.55 22.06 7.57
N LYS A 49 -29.31 23.05 6.71
CA LYS A 49 -28.01 23.71 6.52
C LYS A 49 -28.26 25.13 7.03
N PRO A 50 -27.48 25.68 7.98
CA PRO A 50 -26.21 26.30 7.60
C PRO A 50 -25.11 26.30 8.68
N GLY A 51 -23.89 26.57 8.22
CA GLY A 51 -22.70 26.78 9.05
C GLY A 51 -21.68 25.70 8.74
N GLY A 52 -20.47 25.99 8.28
CA GLY A 52 -19.68 27.20 8.39
C GLY A 52 -18.25 26.70 8.55
N GLY A 53 -17.41 26.98 7.56
CA GLY A 53 -16.06 26.42 7.52
C GLY A 53 -15.42 26.72 6.18
N SER A 54 -15.16 28.01 5.95
CA SER A 54 -14.22 28.49 4.94
C SER A 54 -12.89 27.77 5.08
N GLU A 55 -12.19 27.66 3.96
CA GLU A 55 -10.86 27.09 3.82
C GLU A 55 -9.93 27.40 4.99
N GLY A 56 -9.52 26.33 5.67
CA GLY A 56 -8.25 26.26 6.35
C GLY A 56 -7.36 25.32 5.56
N THR A 57 -6.61 25.85 4.60
CA THR A 57 -5.38 25.24 4.11
C THR A 57 -4.39 25.18 5.28
N GLY A 58 -4.59 24.21 6.17
CA GLY A 58 -3.60 23.84 7.15
C GLY A 58 -2.74 22.77 6.52
N SER A 59 -1.44 23.03 6.41
CA SER A 59 -0.43 21.99 6.24
C SER A 59 -0.51 21.07 7.47
N GLY A 60 -1.49 20.17 7.47
CA GLY A 60 -1.63 19.13 8.47
C GLY A 60 -0.54 18.13 8.17
N GLY A 61 0.46 18.06 9.06
CA GLY A 61 1.52 17.06 8.96
C GLY A 61 0.89 15.70 8.67
N THR A 62 1.31 15.07 7.57
CA THR A 62 0.80 13.75 7.21
C THR A 62 1.26 12.78 8.29
N ASP A 63 0.33 12.11 8.97
CA ASP A 63 0.68 11.00 9.86
C ASP A 63 1.23 9.84 9.00
N ALA A 64 2.36 9.26 9.41
CA ALA A 64 2.96 8.10 8.75
C ALA A 64 1.97 6.93 8.65
N ALA A 65 1.10 6.74 9.64
CA ALA A 65 0.08 5.69 9.61
C ALA A 65 -1.00 5.95 8.53
N ALA A 66 -1.24 7.21 8.15
CA ALA A 66 -2.20 7.56 7.11
C ALA A 66 -1.71 7.19 5.69
N LEU A 67 -0.42 6.89 5.53
CA LEU A 67 0.19 6.49 4.26
C LEU A 67 0.05 4.98 3.98
N GLU A 68 -0.36 4.19 4.96
CA GLU A 68 -0.51 2.75 4.84
C GLU A 68 -1.45 2.38 3.67
N GLY A 69 -0.99 1.43 2.85
CA GLY A 69 -1.70 0.91 1.69
C GLY A 69 -0.85 0.81 0.43
N THR A 70 -1.50 0.39 -0.65
CA THR A 70 -0.94 0.33 -1.99
C THR A 70 -1.45 1.50 -2.82
N TRP A 71 -0.57 2.13 -3.57
CA TRP A 71 -0.80 3.34 -4.35
C TRP A 71 -0.22 3.14 -5.74
N ALA A 72 -0.89 3.62 -6.77
CA ALA A 72 -0.33 3.54 -8.11
C ALA A 72 -0.95 4.58 -9.05
N GLY A 73 -0.24 4.84 -10.14
CA GLY A 73 -0.60 5.86 -11.11
C GLY A 73 0.37 5.88 -12.28
N LEU A 74 0.34 7.00 -13.01
CA LEU A 74 1.28 7.29 -14.08
C LEU A 74 2.04 8.56 -13.77
N THR A 75 3.36 8.53 -13.98
CA THR A 75 4.23 9.71 -13.98
C THR A 75 4.91 9.76 -15.34
N ASP A 76 4.76 10.87 -16.06
CA ASP A 76 5.23 11.03 -17.45
C ASP A 76 4.82 9.87 -18.39
N GLY A 77 3.61 9.35 -18.19
CA GLY A 77 3.05 8.23 -18.96
C GLY A 77 3.60 6.85 -18.59
N LYS A 78 4.47 6.75 -17.58
CA LYS A 78 5.06 5.49 -17.10
C LYS A 78 4.39 5.05 -15.80
N ALA A 79 4.20 3.74 -15.66
CA ALA A 79 3.58 3.16 -14.47
C ALA A 79 4.47 3.34 -13.23
N VAL A 80 3.84 3.75 -12.13
CA VAL A 80 4.45 3.87 -10.81
C VAL A 80 3.56 3.13 -9.82
N ALA A 81 4.17 2.26 -9.02
CA ALA A 81 3.50 1.53 -7.94
C ALA A 81 4.28 1.68 -6.64
N LEU A 82 3.59 2.12 -5.59
CA LEU A 82 4.12 2.36 -4.25
C LEU A 82 3.31 1.53 -3.25
N SER A 83 3.98 0.79 -2.38
CA SER A 83 3.35 0.05 -1.28
C SER A 83 3.98 0.49 0.02
N ILE A 84 3.12 0.78 1.00
CA ILE A 84 3.53 1.16 2.36
C ILE A 84 2.81 0.23 3.33
N ALA A 85 3.60 -0.51 4.11
CA ALA A 85 3.10 -1.49 5.08
C ALA A 85 3.95 -1.46 6.35
N SER A 86 3.34 -1.16 7.49
CA SER A 86 4.04 -1.03 8.78
C SER A 86 5.28 -0.11 8.70
N GLY A 87 5.13 1.03 8.01
CA GLY A 87 6.20 1.99 7.76
C GLY A 87 7.32 1.50 6.82
N LYS A 88 7.23 0.28 6.27
CA LYS A 88 8.12 -0.21 5.21
C LYS A 88 7.58 0.22 3.86
N VAL A 89 8.47 0.56 2.94
CA VAL A 89 8.13 1.11 1.64
C VAL A 89 8.76 0.29 0.54
N ALA A 90 7.97 -0.04 -0.48
CA ALA A 90 8.43 -0.60 -1.73
C ALA A 90 7.88 0.23 -2.90
N LEU A 91 8.73 0.58 -3.85
CA LEU A 91 8.40 1.39 -5.02
C LEU A 91 8.90 0.68 -6.28
N VAL A 92 8.08 0.66 -7.31
CA VAL A 92 8.47 0.24 -8.67
C VAL A 92 8.14 1.38 -9.62
N ALA A 93 9.15 1.89 -10.30
CA ALA A 93 9.03 2.97 -11.29
C ALA A 93 10.24 2.91 -12.23
N ASP A 94 10.08 3.31 -13.49
CA ASP A 94 11.21 3.44 -14.43
C ASP A 94 12.08 2.18 -14.57
N GLN A 95 11.48 0.99 -14.41
CA GLN A 95 12.15 -0.32 -14.37
C GLN A 95 13.06 -0.55 -13.15
N ALA A 96 13.14 0.41 -12.23
CA ALA A 96 13.83 0.31 -10.96
C ALA A 96 12.89 -0.20 -9.86
N VAL A 97 13.45 -0.96 -8.91
CA VAL A 97 12.78 -1.33 -7.66
C VAL A 97 13.51 -0.63 -6.53
N CYS A 98 12.79 0.16 -5.74
CA CYS A 98 13.32 0.87 -4.59
C CYS A 98 12.64 0.41 -3.31
N GLN A 99 13.41 0.23 -2.25
CA GLN A 99 12.91 -0.24 -0.95
C GLN A 99 13.45 0.62 0.18
N GLY A 100 12.67 0.77 1.24
CA GLY A 100 13.08 1.53 2.40
C GLY A 100 11.95 1.72 3.39
N GLU A 101 11.87 2.92 3.96
CA GLU A 101 11.01 3.19 5.12
C GLU A 101 10.42 4.60 5.08
N VAL A 102 9.27 4.74 5.74
CA VAL A 102 8.73 6.04 6.11
C VAL A 102 9.53 6.57 7.29
N LYS A 103 9.98 7.82 7.22
CA LYS A 103 10.70 8.52 8.29
C LYS A 103 9.99 9.81 8.63
N ASP A 104 9.97 10.14 9.91
CA ASP A 104 9.54 11.44 10.41
C ASP A 104 10.77 12.20 10.90
N MET A 105 11.08 13.33 10.27
CA MET A 105 12.18 14.23 10.66
C MET A 105 11.66 15.66 10.88
N GLY A 106 10.45 15.78 11.41
CA GLY A 106 9.67 17.04 11.47
C GLY A 106 8.63 17.12 10.35
N GLU A 107 8.85 16.38 9.27
CA GLU A 107 7.90 16.07 8.21
C GLU A 107 8.04 14.60 7.82
N VAL A 108 6.93 13.99 7.38
CA VAL A 108 6.91 12.59 6.95
C VAL A 108 7.44 12.46 5.52
N MET A 109 8.43 11.58 5.36
CA MET A 109 9.14 11.34 4.10
C MET A 109 9.37 9.86 3.85
N LEU A 110 9.61 9.52 2.59
CA LEU A 110 10.01 8.19 2.13
C LEU A 110 11.51 8.19 1.86
N ALA A 111 12.25 7.35 2.61
CA ALA A 111 13.69 7.17 2.42
C ALA A 111 13.96 5.78 1.84
N LEU A 112 14.33 5.74 0.57
CA LEU A 112 14.46 4.51 -0.22
C LEU A 112 15.87 4.32 -0.79
N LYS A 113 16.16 3.08 -1.16
CA LYS A 113 17.32 2.68 -1.96
C LYS A 113 16.88 1.86 -3.14
N CYS A 114 17.34 2.22 -4.33
CA CYS A 114 17.01 1.53 -5.57
C CYS A 114 18.05 0.45 -5.92
N THR A 115 17.59 -0.69 -6.43
CA THR A 115 18.43 -1.86 -6.72
C THR A 115 19.38 -1.65 -7.89
N ASP A 116 19.04 -0.74 -8.81
CA ASP A 116 19.84 -0.33 -9.96
C ASP A 116 20.82 0.81 -9.64
N GLY A 117 20.77 1.36 -8.42
CA GLY A 117 21.61 2.46 -7.97
C GLY A 117 21.15 3.85 -8.41
N THR A 118 20.00 4.01 -9.07
CA THR A 118 19.45 5.34 -9.34
C THR A 118 19.10 6.07 -8.04
N LYS A 119 19.09 7.41 -8.12
CA LYS A 119 18.73 8.32 -7.04
C LYS A 119 17.46 9.14 -7.31
N ASP A 120 16.76 8.85 -8.42
CA ASP A 120 15.62 9.66 -8.86
C ASP A 120 14.47 9.64 -7.86
N ARG A 121 14.30 8.52 -7.13
CA ARG A 121 13.22 8.27 -6.17
C ARG A 121 13.74 7.70 -4.84
N THR A 122 14.86 8.23 -4.33
CA THR A 122 15.46 7.78 -3.05
C THR A 122 15.05 8.59 -1.84
N MET A 123 14.64 9.85 -2.02
CA MET A 123 14.14 10.70 -0.94
C MET A 123 12.90 11.43 -1.44
N GLY A 124 11.75 11.15 -0.83
CA GLY A 124 10.45 11.67 -1.26
C GLY A 124 9.69 12.33 -0.12
N SER A 125 9.30 13.58 -0.29
CA SER A 125 8.44 14.31 0.65
C SER A 125 6.97 14.11 0.29
N ILE A 126 6.12 13.91 1.29
CA ILE A 126 4.67 13.83 1.07
C ILE A 126 4.12 15.26 0.97
N GLU A 127 3.72 15.68 -0.22
CA GLU A 127 3.09 17.00 -0.40
C GLU A 127 1.62 17.00 0.04
N SER A 128 0.92 15.91 -0.22
CA SER A 128 -0.47 15.74 0.22
C SER A 128 -0.86 14.26 0.30
N ASN A 129 -1.79 13.98 1.21
CA ASN A 129 -2.45 12.68 1.34
C ASN A 129 -3.90 12.92 1.79
N ASP A 130 -4.87 12.52 0.97
CA ASP A 130 -6.30 12.63 1.29
C ASP A 130 -6.96 11.26 1.56
N GLY A 131 -6.13 10.23 1.77
CA GLY A 131 -6.54 8.84 1.96
C GLY A 131 -6.97 8.11 0.68
N LYS A 132 -7.13 8.82 -0.44
CA LYS A 132 -7.49 8.27 -1.76
C LYS A 132 -6.41 8.54 -2.79
N THR A 133 -5.66 9.62 -2.62
CA THR A 133 -4.54 10.05 -3.46
C THR A 133 -3.40 10.48 -2.56
N VAL A 134 -2.18 10.11 -2.94
CA VAL A 134 -0.95 10.61 -2.34
C VAL A 134 -0.13 11.33 -3.42
N VAL A 135 0.42 12.48 -3.06
CA VAL A 135 1.36 13.23 -3.90
C VAL A 135 2.74 13.18 -3.24
N VAL A 136 3.72 12.63 -3.95
CA VAL A 136 5.10 12.50 -3.48
C VAL A 136 6.02 13.32 -4.39
N SER A 137 6.81 14.20 -3.80
CA SER A 137 7.82 14.99 -4.49
C SER A 137 9.20 14.43 -4.17
N TRP A 138 9.95 14.02 -5.19
CA TRP A 138 11.25 13.39 -5.01
C TRP A 138 12.38 14.39 -5.18
N GLU A 139 13.44 14.26 -4.38
CA GLU A 139 14.66 15.07 -4.54
C GLU A 139 15.32 14.90 -5.92
N GLY A 140 15.11 13.76 -6.58
CA GLY A 140 15.56 13.51 -7.95
C GLY A 140 14.77 14.29 -9.02
N GLY A 141 13.74 15.05 -8.64
CA GLY A 141 12.96 15.92 -9.51
C GLY A 141 11.66 15.30 -10.03
N ALA A 142 11.45 13.98 -9.85
CA ALA A 142 10.18 13.35 -10.16
C ALA A 142 9.07 13.80 -9.19
N LYS A 143 7.84 13.86 -9.68
CA LYS A 143 6.65 14.11 -8.85
C LYS A 143 5.57 13.11 -9.19
N ASP A 144 5.17 12.31 -8.21
CA ASP A 144 4.15 11.29 -8.38
C ASP A 144 2.83 11.73 -7.79
N THR A 145 1.76 11.52 -8.54
CA THR A 145 0.38 11.57 -8.04
C THR A 145 -0.21 10.18 -8.17
N LEU A 146 -0.40 9.50 -7.05
CA LEU A 146 -0.77 8.08 -7.01
C LEU A 146 -2.11 7.90 -6.32
N ALA A 147 -3.01 7.14 -6.94
CA ALA A 147 -4.29 6.77 -6.36
C ALA A 147 -4.14 5.53 -5.48
N LYS A 148 -4.88 5.47 -4.38
CA LYS A 148 -4.97 4.29 -3.53
C LYS A 148 -5.61 3.17 -4.34
N THR A 149 -5.03 1.99 -4.22
CA THR A 149 -5.46 0.78 -4.93
C THR A 149 -5.95 -0.24 -3.91
N GLU A 150 -6.95 -1.01 -4.31
CA GLU A 150 -7.30 -2.21 -3.55
C GLU A 150 -6.31 -3.33 -3.89
N PRO A 151 -5.95 -4.19 -2.92
CA PRO A 151 -5.15 -5.39 -3.18
C PRO A 151 -5.74 -6.19 -4.35
N GLY A 152 -4.92 -6.49 -5.36
CA GLY A 152 -5.33 -7.27 -6.53
C GLY A 152 -6.06 -6.48 -7.63
N LYS A 153 -6.28 -5.17 -7.48
CA LYS A 153 -6.77 -4.31 -8.57
C LYS A 153 -5.63 -3.57 -9.24
N LEU A 154 -5.56 -3.68 -10.57
CA LEU A 154 -4.65 -2.88 -11.37
C LEU A 154 -5.20 -1.45 -11.51
N PRO A 155 -4.33 -0.42 -11.52
CA PRO A 155 -4.78 0.94 -11.75
C PRO A 155 -5.42 1.08 -13.14
N THR A 156 -6.49 1.86 -13.20
CA THR A 156 -7.15 2.15 -14.47
C THR A 156 -6.25 3.05 -15.31
N GLY A 157 -6.02 2.69 -16.58
CA GLY A 157 -5.25 3.52 -17.51
C GLY A 157 -3.77 3.22 -17.59
N LEU A 158 -3.27 2.10 -17.03
CA LEU A 158 -1.92 1.65 -17.40
C LEU A 158 -1.85 1.44 -18.93
N PRO A 159 -0.77 1.88 -19.58
CA PRO A 159 -0.50 1.47 -20.95
C PRO A 159 -0.50 -0.06 -21.00
N GLY A 160 -1.15 -0.63 -22.02
CA GLY A 160 -1.34 -2.07 -22.13
C GLY A 160 -0.03 -2.82 -21.92
N MET A 161 -0.07 -3.90 -21.13
CA MET A 161 1.11 -4.74 -20.95
C MET A 161 1.58 -5.22 -22.32
N PRO A 162 2.91 -5.29 -22.57
CA PRO A 162 3.43 -6.01 -23.71
C PRO A 162 2.83 -7.42 -23.68
N THR A 163 2.14 -7.81 -24.75
CA THR A 163 1.70 -9.18 -24.91
C THR A 163 2.94 -10.05 -25.11
N PRO A 164 3.05 -11.21 -24.42
CA PRO A 164 4.20 -12.10 -24.53
C PRO A 164 4.38 -12.65 -25.96
#